data_AF-A0A085F0P1-F1
#
_entry.id   AF-A0A085F0P1-F1
#
_cell.length_a   1.000
_cell.length_b   1.000
_cell.length_c   1.000
_cell.angle_alpha   90.00
_cell.angle_beta   90.00
_cell.angle_gamma   90.00
#
_symmetry.space_group_name_H-M   'P 1'
#
loop_
_entity.id
_entity.type
_entity.pdbx_description
1 polymer ?
#
loop_
_entity_poly.entity_id
_entity_poly.type
_entity_poly.pdbx_seq_one_letter_code
_entity_poly.pdbx_strand_id
1 'polypeptide(L)' 'MTADEYRACIKALGLTPIRPSYEGATIHEDREKQLIRVIDPDDLTDQERRDVYNVLKLRMGFTDH' A
#
# COMPACT_ATOMS: atom_id res chain seq x y z
N MET A 1 10.45 -3.06 -8.08
CA MET A 1 9.53 -3.93 -7.35
C MET A 1 8.35 -4.12 -8.25
N THR A 2 7.99 -5.36 -8.53
CA THR A 2 6.90 -5.66 -9.45
C THR A 2 5.55 -5.26 -8.85
N ALA A 3 4.50 -5.21 -9.67
CA ALA A 3 3.15 -4.94 -9.20
C ALA A 3 2.65 -6.01 -8.20
N ASP A 4 2.99 -7.28 -8.44
CA ASP A 4 2.62 -8.39 -7.56
C ASP A 4 3.35 -8.33 -6.22
N GLU A 5 4.66 -8.02 -6.24
CA GLU A 5 5.44 -7.80 -5.02
C GLU A 5 4.86 -6.65 -4.19
N TYR A 6 4.50 -5.53 -4.83
CA TYR A 6 3.86 -4.41 -4.17
C TYR A 6 2.56 -4.85 -3.48
N ARG A 7 1.65 -5.54 -4.19
CA ARG A 7 0.38 -6.02 -3.62
C ARG A 7 0.60 -6.96 -2.44
N ALA A 8 1.61 -7.84 -2.51
CA ALA A 8 1.97 -8.73 -1.41
C ALA A 8 2.49 -7.95 -0.19
N CYS A 9 3.36 -6.97 -0.41
CA CYS A 9 3.89 -6.09 0.63
C CYS A 9 2.79 -5.29 1.34
N ILE A 10 1.85 -4.70 0.59
CA ILE A 10 0.69 -3.99 1.17
C ILE A 10 -0.13 -4.91 2.07
N LYS A 11 -0.44 -6.14 1.64
CA LYS A 11 -1.13 -7.13 2.47
C LYS A 11 -0.33 -7.48 3.73
N ALA A 12 0.99 -7.62 3.62
CA ALA A 12 1.87 -7.93 4.74
C ALA A 12 1.90 -6.83 5.81
N LEU A 13 1.68 -5.56 5.43
CA LEU A 13 1.48 -4.45 6.37
C LEU A 13 0.16 -4.53 7.15
N GLY A 14 -0.69 -5.52 6.85
CA GLY A 14 -2.01 -5.67 7.46
C GLY A 14 -3.10 -4.81 6.82
N LEU A 15 -2.83 -4.27 5.63
CA LEU A 15 -3.80 -3.48 4.86
C LEU A 15 -4.68 -4.42 4.04
N THR A 16 -5.96 -4.48 4.39
CA THR A 16 -6.96 -5.33 3.72
C THR A 16 -7.72 -4.50 2.69
N PRO A 17 -7.76 -4.89 1.40
CA PRO A 17 -8.49 -4.13 0.39
C PRO A 17 -10.00 -4.20 0.65
N ILE A 18 -10.66 -3.05 0.67
CA ILE A 18 -12.12 -2.93 0.83
C ILE A 18 -12.79 -2.72 -0.53
N ARG A 19 -12.30 -1.75 -1.30
CA ARG A 19 -12.87 -1.39 -2.61
C ARG A 19 -11.88 -0.59 -3.46
N PRO A 20 -11.98 -0.68 -4.80
CA PRO A 20 -11.31 0.28 -5.67
C PRO A 20 -11.87 1.69 -5.45
N SER A 21 -10.97 2.67 -5.50
CA SER A 21 -11.28 4.08 -5.69
C SER A 21 -11.22 4.35 -7.19
N TYR A 22 -12.16 5.11 -7.75
CA TYR A 22 -12.27 5.38 -9.19
C TYR A 22 -11.11 6.23 -9.78
N GLU A 23 -9.96 6.30 -9.10
CA GLU A 23 -8.86 7.23 -9.36
C GLU A 23 -7.47 6.55 -9.27
N GLY A 24 -7.34 5.30 -9.73
CA GLY A 24 -6.05 4.58 -9.72
C GLY A 24 -5.55 4.27 -8.32
N ALA A 25 -6.46 4.02 -7.38
CA ALA A 25 -6.12 3.66 -6.01
C ALA A 25 -7.12 2.66 -5.46
N THR A 26 -6.70 1.86 -4.49
CA THR A 26 -7.57 0.97 -3.73
C THR A 26 -7.63 1.42 -2.27
N ILE A 27 -8.84 1.53 -1.72
CA ILE A 27 -9.05 1.81 -0.30
C ILE A 27 -8.82 0.51 0.48
N HIS A 28 -7.93 0.59 1.45
CA HIS A 28 -7.61 -0.49 2.36
C HIS A 28 -8.03 -0.12 3.80
N GLU A 29 -8.37 -1.13 4.57
CA GLU A 29 -8.57 -1.05 6.02
C GLU A 29 -7.31 -1.56 6.73
N ASP A 30 -6.84 -0.86 7.75
CA ASP A 30 -5.82 -1.39 8.65
C ASP A 30 -6.41 -2.16 9.83
N ARG A 31 -5.55 -2.62 10.75
CA ARG A 31 -5.95 -3.38 11.93
C ARG A 31 -6.77 -2.58 12.95
N GLU A 32 -6.68 -1.25 12.90
CA GLU A 32 -7.38 -0.32 13.78
C GLU A 32 -8.65 0.26 13.13
N LYS A 33 -9.11 -0.36 12.03
CA LYS A 33 -10.29 0.08 11.27
C LYS A 33 -10.14 1.47 10.65
N GLN A 34 -8.91 1.93 10.44
CA GLN A 34 -8.64 3.16 9.70
C GLN A 34 -8.62 2.89 8.20
N LEU A 35 -9.15 3.84 7.45
CA LEU A 35 -9.17 3.79 5.99
C LEU A 35 -7.89 4.43 5.43
N ILE A 36 -7.17 3.68 4.61
CA ILE A 36 -5.94 4.11 3.95
C ILE A 36 -6.10 3.96 2.44
N ARG A 37 -5.92 5.06 1.72
CA ARG A 37 -5.88 5.05 0.26
C ARG A 37 -4.48 4.63 -0.18
N VAL A 38 -4.40 3.55 -0.96
CA VAL A 38 -3.14 3.01 -1.50
C VAL A 38 -3.22 3.10 -3.02
N ILE A 39 -2.23 3.71 -3.65
CA ILE A 39 -2.19 3.88 -5.13
C ILE A 39 -2.04 2.50 -5.77
N ASP A 40 -2.76 2.24 -6.86
CA ASP A 40 -2.68 0.98 -7.55
C ASP A 40 -1.31 0.82 -8.23
N PRO A 41 -0.71 -0.38 -8.20
CA PRO A 41 0.66 -0.57 -8.70
C PRO A 41 0.80 -0.37 -10.21
N ASP A 42 -0.29 -0.47 -10.96
CA ASP A 42 -0.29 -0.38 -12.42
C ASP A 42 0.01 1.05 -12.90
N ASP A 43 -0.29 2.05 -12.06
CA ASP A 43 0.00 3.47 -12.31
C ASP A 43 1.37 3.92 -11.78
N LEU A 44 2.13 3.01 -11.17
CA LEU A 44 3.43 3.31 -10.54
C LEU A 44 4.58 2.61 -11.28
N THR A 45 5.71 3.30 -11.39
CA THR A 45 6.97 2.66 -11.78
C THR A 45 7.51 1.77 -10.66
N ASP A 46 8.45 0.89 -11.02
CA ASP A 46 9.13 -0.01 -10.09
C ASP A 46 9.78 0.68 -8.88
N GLN A 47 10.24 1.93 -9.05
CA GLN A 47 10.83 2.75 -7.99
C GLN A 47 9.75 3.41 -7.14
N GLU A 48 8.74 4.02 -7.76
CA GLU A 48 7.64 4.66 -7.03
C GLU A 48 6.87 3.66 -6.16
N ARG A 49 6.70 2.41 -6.61
CA ARG A 49 6.12 1.36 -5.77
C ARG A 49 6.93 1.15 -4.49
N ARG A 50 8.27 1.18 -4.55
CA ARG A 50 9.15 1.04 -3.37
C ARG A 50 9.00 2.24 -2.46
N ASP A 51 8.97 3.44 -3.02
CA ASP A 51 8.87 4.68 -2.26
C ASP A 51 7.52 4.77 -1.54
N VAL A 52 6.42 4.46 -2.22
CA VAL A 52 5.07 4.39 -1.62
C VAL A 52 5.03 3.34 -0.51
N TYR A 53 5.60 2.15 -0.74
CA TYR A 53 5.67 1.12 0.28
C TYR A 53 6.46 1.57 1.52
N ASN A 54 7.59 2.26 1.34
CA ASN A 54 8.38 2.79 2.45
C ASN A 54 7.61 3.86 3.24
N VAL A 55 6.89 4.76 2.56
CA VAL A 55 6.02 5.73 3.24
C VAL A 55 4.91 5.04 4.03
N LEU A 56 4.30 3.99 3.48
CA LEU A 56 3.29 3.21 4.18
C LEU A 56 3.87 2.46 5.38
N LYS A 57 5.05 1.84 5.27
CA LYS A 57 5.76 1.25 6.41
C LYS A 57 5.92 2.27 7.55
N LEU A 58 6.45 3.45 7.24
CA LEU A 58 6.67 4.51 8.22
C LEU A 58 5.36 4.97 8.85
N ARG A 59 4.31 5.18 8.05
CA ARG A 59 2.98 5.56 8.55
C ARG A 59 2.39 4.50 9.49
N MET A 60 2.64 3.23 9.19
CA MET A 60 2.18 2.10 10.00
C MET A 60 3.08 1.82 11.22
N GLY A 61 4.10 2.65 11.46
CA GLY A 61 5.01 2.50 12.60
C GLY A 61 6.09 1.43 12.42
N PHE A 62 6.26 0.87 11.21
CA PHE A 62 7.37 -0.01 10.89
C PHE A 62 8.60 0.83 10.52
N THR A 63 9.43 1.15 11.52
CA THR A 63 10.78 1.67 11.29
C THR A 63 11.76 0.50 11.23
N ASP A 64 12.56 0.42 10.16
CA ASP A 64 13.73 -0.46 10.15
C ASP A 64 14.72 0.10 11.19
N HIS A 65 14.92 -0.63 12.28
CA HIS A 65 15.95 -0.34 13.29
C HIS A 65 17.31 -0.85 12.84
#